data_AF-A0A2N9NKQ8-F1
#
_entry.id   AF-A0A2N9NKQ8-F1
#
_cell.length_a   1.000
_cell.length_b   1.000
_cell.length_c   1.000
_cell.angle_alpha   90.00
_cell.angle_beta   90.00
_cell.angle_gamma   90.00
#
_symmetry.space_group_name_H-M   'P 1'
#
loop_
_entity.id
_entity.type
_entity.pdbx_description
1 polymer ?
#
loop_
_entity_poly.entity_id
_entity_poly.type
_entity_poly.pdbx_seq_one_letter_code
_entity_poly.pdbx_strand_id
1 'polypeptide(L)'
;MTPSKYLYIETFTLPTNCEAVDKAVSAESLKAAASRTTDPQVLLGLAFLAEVGSPVRQEISGLAVKARPDYAPIATILAIGMDGPNEESISELIKRDPNNALGYYLLADRLYHSAKENESLDAFRKAAACPELRLYGSVTTEALFKALNALNLTGRNRLAALSWMATRMHNFYIGHLQNQTSDLTEMARKADLPTRKEISGLLLVLAGHLFATNFQNRHYAEWAAHAALQLKAKIAAAEQSPTTNGYVAAVQALTNAIISWPGIEERRQKPLEVAQFLPSRIWDAVALVGPSQMTAVRLVEMIAKVPDSDKAAFEQAKEDAVKAAAALIDVSVTDPDTIIGAYLQGLPPPRANNPGPWVASPTYVEKLMSQRPEVFKAAAAFEVAVRAVYEARSADPQGQNVHKLMGVGLAIFSYAADHNRSLPGSLELLFENGKYLKGADEARSVLSGKPYVYPAAGETLPEKSYQRNQFILLYDDTEQDGSYQCVMGDGRGESRPGSKVREQLLQRGK
;
A
#
# COMPACT_ATOMS: atom_id res chain seq x y z
N MET A 1 14.37 17.26 20.41
CA MET A 1 13.30 16.28 20.09
C MET A 1 13.72 15.54 18.84
N THR A 2 14.27 14.35 19.05
CA THR A 2 14.73 13.43 18.00
C THR A 2 13.51 12.76 17.37
N PRO A 3 13.37 12.69 16.03
CA PRO A 3 12.26 11.97 15.41
C PRO A 3 12.39 10.49 15.75
N SER A 4 11.36 9.94 16.40
CA SER A 4 11.24 8.53 16.77
C SER A 4 11.30 7.69 15.49
N LYS A 5 12.42 6.98 15.32
CA LYS A 5 12.57 5.92 14.32
C LYS A 5 11.83 4.67 14.80
N TYR A 6 11.13 4.05 13.85
CA TYR A 6 10.51 2.72 13.88
C TYR A 6 9.24 2.55 14.72
N LEU A 7 8.06 2.59 14.08
CA LEU A 7 7.29 1.36 13.83
C LEU A 7 6.15 1.63 12.81
N TYR A 8 6.56 2.06 11.62
CA TYR A 8 6.06 1.42 10.41
C TYR A 8 7.04 0.25 10.21
N ILE A 9 6.60 -0.95 9.85
CA ILE A 9 7.45 -1.72 8.95
C ILE A 9 7.67 -0.76 7.79
N GLU A 10 8.87 -0.20 7.66
CA GLU A 10 9.20 0.76 6.61
C GLU A 10 8.71 0.11 5.31
N THR A 11 7.59 0.58 4.77
CA THR A 11 6.90 -0.03 3.62
C THR A 11 7.82 -0.12 2.40
N PHE A 12 8.95 0.57 2.46
CA PHE A 12 10.02 0.61 1.47
C PHE A 12 11.07 -0.48 1.62
N THR A 13 11.30 -1.00 2.84
CA THR A 13 12.39 -1.95 3.14
C THR A 13 11.94 -3.38 2.84
N LEU A 14 11.83 -3.65 1.54
CA LEU A 14 11.56 -4.97 0.98
C LEU A 14 12.89 -5.64 0.57
N PRO A 15 13.12 -6.92 0.90
CA PRO A 15 14.25 -7.69 0.42
C PRO A 15 14.02 -8.12 -1.02
N THR A 16 15.10 -8.54 -1.65
CA THR A 16 15.05 -9.05 -3.03
C THR A 16 14.48 -10.47 -3.11
N ASN A 17 14.50 -11.22 -2.00
CA ASN A 17 14.19 -12.65 -1.92
C ASN A 17 15.03 -13.54 -2.85
N CYS A 18 16.21 -13.07 -3.28
CA CYS A 18 17.09 -13.78 -4.18
C CYS A 18 18.56 -13.42 -3.93
N GLU A 19 19.35 -14.36 -3.40
CA GLU A 19 20.76 -14.12 -3.06
C GLU A 19 21.60 -13.57 -4.21
N ALA A 20 21.32 -14.03 -5.45
CA ALA A 20 22.01 -13.54 -6.63
C ALA A 20 21.67 -12.06 -6.92
N VAL A 21 20.43 -11.66 -6.66
CA VAL A 21 20.01 -10.26 -6.76
C VAL A 21 20.62 -9.47 -5.61
N ASP A 22 20.54 -9.93 -4.36
CA ASP A 22 21.15 -9.28 -3.18
C ASP A 22 22.62 -8.95 -3.43
N LYS A 23 23.39 -9.93 -3.95
CA LYS A 23 24.79 -9.72 -4.30
C LYS A 23 24.98 -8.70 -5.43
N ALA A 24 24.13 -8.75 -6.46
CA ALA A 24 24.22 -7.85 -7.61
C ALA A 24 23.84 -6.40 -7.27
N VAL A 25 22.94 -6.20 -6.31
CA VAL A 25 22.48 -4.88 -5.88
C VAL A 25 23.17 -4.37 -4.61
N SER A 26 24.18 -5.08 -4.12
CA SER A 26 25.02 -4.60 -3.02
C SER A 26 25.64 -3.24 -3.36
N ALA A 27 25.89 -2.43 -2.33
CA ALA A 27 26.50 -1.11 -2.50
C ALA A 27 27.79 -1.17 -3.32
N GLU A 28 28.65 -2.15 -3.06
CA GLU A 28 29.91 -2.37 -3.78
C GLU A 28 29.66 -2.73 -5.24
N SER A 29 28.74 -3.65 -5.51
CA SER A 29 28.40 -4.10 -6.87
C SER A 29 27.81 -2.94 -7.70
N LEU A 30 26.91 -2.15 -7.12
CA LEU A 30 26.32 -0.99 -7.79
C LEU A 30 27.37 0.09 -8.09
N LYS A 31 28.27 0.41 -7.15
CA LYS A 31 29.37 1.36 -7.38
C LYS A 31 30.34 0.84 -8.46
N ALA A 32 30.66 -0.45 -8.44
CA ALA A 32 31.53 -1.07 -9.44
C ALA A 32 30.90 -1.09 -10.84
N ALA A 33 29.57 -1.29 -10.93
CA ALA A 33 28.86 -1.19 -12.20
C ALA A 33 28.81 0.27 -12.70
N ALA A 34 28.52 1.22 -11.81
CA ALA A 34 28.45 2.64 -12.13
C ALA A 34 29.80 3.20 -12.65
N SER A 35 30.94 2.74 -12.12
CA SER A 35 32.26 3.20 -12.56
C SER A 35 32.65 2.71 -13.97
N ARG A 36 31.93 1.72 -14.53
CA ARG A 36 32.17 1.14 -15.85
C ARG A 36 31.30 1.73 -16.95
N THR A 37 30.40 2.66 -16.62
CA THR A 37 29.48 3.25 -17.59
C THR A 37 29.45 4.77 -17.50
N THR A 38 29.16 5.40 -18.63
CA THR A 38 28.81 6.83 -18.71
C THR A 38 27.38 7.04 -19.22
N ASP A 39 26.65 5.95 -19.52
CA ASP A 39 25.25 6.04 -19.95
C ASP A 39 24.38 6.51 -18.78
N PRO A 40 23.77 7.71 -18.84
CA PRO A 40 22.94 8.24 -17.76
C PRO A 40 21.72 7.37 -17.46
N GLN A 41 21.19 6.60 -18.42
CA GLN A 41 20.08 5.68 -18.17
C GLN A 41 20.53 4.44 -17.38
N VAL A 42 21.72 3.89 -17.68
CA VAL A 42 22.26 2.80 -16.87
C VAL A 42 22.50 3.28 -15.44
N LEU A 43 23.10 4.46 -15.27
CA LEU A 43 23.32 5.06 -13.94
C LEU A 43 22.00 5.28 -13.19
N LEU A 44 20.97 5.84 -13.84
CA LEU A 44 19.65 6.02 -13.23
C LEU A 44 19.03 4.70 -12.81
N GLY A 45 19.14 3.64 -13.62
CA GLY A 45 18.61 2.32 -13.30
C GLY A 45 19.37 1.63 -12.16
N LEU A 46 20.70 1.80 -12.08
CA LEU A 46 21.50 1.32 -10.95
C LEU A 46 21.10 2.02 -9.65
N ALA A 47 20.81 3.32 -9.71
CA ALA A 47 20.29 4.06 -8.56
C ALA A 47 18.88 3.58 -8.16
N PHE A 48 18.06 3.09 -9.08
CA PHE A 48 16.74 2.52 -8.78
C PHE A 48 16.89 1.29 -7.87
N LEU A 49 17.81 0.39 -8.22
CA LEU A 49 18.05 -0.87 -7.53
C LEU A 49 18.68 -0.74 -6.12
N ALA A 50 19.15 0.46 -5.74
CA ALA A 50 19.74 0.67 -4.42
C ALA A 50 18.74 0.40 -3.29
N GLU A 51 19.26 -0.14 -2.19
CA GLU A 51 18.50 -0.33 -0.95
C GLU A 51 17.98 1.00 -0.37
N VAL A 52 16.94 0.91 0.46
CA VAL A 52 16.33 2.05 1.14
C VAL A 52 17.37 2.78 1.97
N GLY A 53 17.47 4.10 1.79
CA GLY A 53 18.36 4.97 2.57
C GLY A 53 19.85 4.76 2.29
N SER A 54 20.21 3.94 1.30
CA SER A 54 21.61 3.73 0.93
C SER A 54 22.19 5.01 0.29
N PRO A 55 23.33 5.53 0.77
CA PRO A 55 23.97 6.71 0.18
C PRO A 55 24.39 6.50 -1.28
N VAL A 56 24.54 5.24 -1.70
CA VAL A 56 24.85 4.86 -3.08
C VAL A 56 23.81 5.37 -4.07
N ARG A 57 22.52 5.46 -3.67
CA ARG A 57 21.47 6.02 -4.54
C ARG A 57 21.80 7.47 -4.91
N GLN A 58 22.14 8.29 -3.92
CA GLN A 58 22.44 9.71 -4.13
C GLN A 58 23.73 9.89 -4.94
N GLU A 59 24.77 9.09 -4.65
CA GLU A 59 26.03 9.12 -5.40
C GLU A 59 25.81 8.80 -6.89
N ILE A 60 25.16 7.68 -7.20
CA ILE A 60 24.96 7.23 -8.59
C ILE A 60 23.96 8.13 -9.33
N SER A 61 22.86 8.54 -8.68
CA SER A 61 21.91 9.48 -9.30
C SER A 61 22.56 10.84 -9.58
N GLY A 62 23.48 11.31 -8.73
CA GLY A 62 24.29 12.50 -9.00
C GLY A 62 25.14 12.38 -10.26
N LEU A 63 25.72 11.19 -10.53
CA LEU A 63 26.43 10.92 -11.79
C LEU A 63 25.49 10.95 -12.99
N ALA A 64 24.30 10.34 -12.87
CA ALA A 64 23.28 10.37 -13.93
C ALA A 64 22.85 11.80 -14.27
N VAL A 65 22.58 12.63 -13.25
CA VAL A 65 22.20 14.05 -13.41
C VAL A 65 23.34 14.88 -13.97
N LYS A 66 24.60 14.62 -13.58
CA LYS A 66 25.76 15.30 -14.15
C LYS A 66 25.91 15.00 -15.65
N ALA A 67 25.70 13.75 -16.04
CA ALA A 67 25.74 13.33 -17.44
C ALA A 67 24.54 13.86 -18.24
N ARG A 68 23.37 13.96 -17.61
CA ARG A 68 22.12 14.38 -18.22
C ARG A 68 21.28 15.25 -17.26
N PRO A 69 21.43 16.60 -17.30
CA PRO A 69 20.81 17.49 -16.31
C PRO A 69 19.28 17.45 -16.23
N ASP A 70 18.59 17.10 -17.33
CA ASP A 70 17.13 16.91 -17.35
C ASP A 70 16.67 15.69 -16.54
N TYR A 71 17.58 14.84 -16.06
CA TYR A 71 17.25 13.75 -15.13
C TYR A 71 17.13 14.20 -13.68
N ALA A 72 17.45 15.46 -13.35
CA ALA A 72 17.34 15.96 -11.98
C ALA A 72 15.97 15.69 -11.32
N PRO A 73 14.82 16.09 -11.91
CA PRO A 73 13.52 15.78 -11.31
C PRO A 73 13.22 14.27 -11.27
N ILE A 74 13.71 13.50 -12.24
CA ILE A 74 13.52 12.04 -12.29
C ILE A 74 14.25 11.35 -11.14
N ALA A 75 15.50 11.75 -10.88
CA ALA A 75 16.30 11.26 -9.76
C ALA A 75 15.65 11.60 -8.40
N THR A 76 15.06 12.80 -8.26
CA THR A 76 14.33 13.18 -7.04
C THR A 76 13.09 12.31 -6.84
N ILE A 77 12.29 12.06 -7.89
CA ILE A 77 11.12 11.18 -7.79
C ILE A 77 11.53 9.74 -7.48
N LEU A 78 12.62 9.27 -8.07
CA LEU A 78 13.17 7.95 -7.76
C LEU A 78 13.54 7.82 -6.28
N ALA A 79 14.23 8.82 -5.72
CA ALA A 79 14.55 8.85 -4.30
C ALA A 79 13.28 8.87 -3.43
N ILE A 80 12.28 9.69 -3.76
CA ILE A 80 10.99 9.72 -3.05
C ILE A 80 10.29 8.36 -3.11
N GLY A 81 10.22 7.75 -4.29
CA GLY A 81 9.53 6.48 -4.50
C GLY A 81 10.23 5.31 -3.82
N MET A 82 11.56 5.36 -3.69
CA MET A 82 12.36 4.25 -3.18
C MET A 82 12.76 4.39 -1.71
N ASP A 83 13.01 5.60 -1.23
CA ASP A 83 13.43 5.89 0.15
C ASP A 83 12.31 6.51 1.00
N GLY A 84 11.21 6.90 0.37
CA GLY A 84 10.10 7.62 1.00
C GLY A 84 10.26 9.15 0.92
N PRO A 85 9.14 9.89 1.00
CA PRO A 85 9.17 11.35 0.99
C PRO A 85 9.70 11.92 2.30
N ASN A 86 10.53 12.96 2.20
CA ASN A 86 10.97 13.78 3.33
C ASN A 86 10.94 15.28 2.95
N GLU A 87 11.21 16.17 3.89
CA GLU A 87 11.08 17.62 3.64
C GLU A 87 12.01 18.11 2.52
N GLU A 88 13.24 17.62 2.53
CA GLU A 88 14.27 18.00 1.58
C GLU A 88 13.91 17.48 0.18
N SER A 89 13.49 16.22 0.06
CA SER A 89 13.14 15.62 -1.23
C SER A 89 11.86 16.23 -1.83
N ILE A 90 10.85 16.55 -1.00
CA ILE A 90 9.65 17.27 -1.45
C ILE A 90 10.01 18.67 -1.94
N SER A 91 10.80 19.42 -1.15
CA SER A 91 11.21 20.78 -1.51
C SER A 91 12.04 20.82 -2.78
N GLU A 92 12.96 19.87 -2.93
CA GLU A 92 13.79 19.75 -4.13
C GLU A 92 12.94 19.37 -5.35
N LEU A 93 11.93 18.49 -5.21
CA LEU A 93 11.01 18.18 -6.32
C LEU A 93 10.25 19.42 -6.78
N ILE A 94 9.67 20.19 -5.85
CA ILE A 94 8.94 21.42 -6.17
C ILE A 94 9.86 22.44 -6.84
N LYS A 95 11.12 22.54 -6.39
CA LYS A 95 12.11 23.46 -6.98
C LYS A 95 12.52 23.04 -8.40
N ARG A 96 12.71 21.74 -8.64
CA ARG A 96 13.17 21.19 -9.93
C ARG A 96 12.04 21.06 -10.95
N ASP A 97 10.84 20.78 -10.48
CA ASP A 97 9.65 20.60 -11.30
C ASP A 97 8.41 21.23 -10.64
N PRO A 98 8.29 22.57 -10.65
CA PRO A 98 7.22 23.29 -9.97
C PRO A 98 5.84 23.08 -10.58
N ASN A 99 5.74 22.41 -11.73
CA ASN A 99 4.49 22.09 -12.41
C ASN A 99 4.09 20.61 -12.22
N ASN A 100 4.78 19.87 -11.34
CA ASN A 100 4.43 18.51 -11.00
C ASN A 100 3.53 18.47 -9.76
N ALA A 101 2.30 17.97 -9.94
CA ALA A 101 1.33 17.86 -8.84
C ALA A 101 1.84 17.00 -7.68
N LEU A 102 2.72 16.02 -7.93
CA LEU A 102 3.24 15.10 -6.91
C LEU A 102 3.88 15.84 -5.73
N GLY A 103 4.74 16.83 -6.00
CA GLY A 103 5.44 17.57 -4.94
C GLY A 103 4.48 18.26 -3.99
N TYR A 104 3.41 18.86 -4.53
CA TYR A 104 2.41 19.56 -3.72
C TYR A 104 1.45 18.61 -3.00
N TYR A 105 1.10 17.45 -3.58
CA TYR A 105 0.35 16.43 -2.84
C TYR A 105 1.14 15.90 -1.64
N LEU A 106 2.42 15.60 -1.82
CA LEU A 106 3.29 15.15 -0.72
C LEU A 106 3.47 16.23 0.35
N LEU A 107 3.58 17.49 -0.06
CA LEU A 107 3.58 18.62 0.87
C LEU A 107 2.27 18.72 1.65
N ALA A 108 1.12 18.54 0.98
CA ALA A 108 -0.19 18.63 1.58
C ALA A 108 -0.41 17.55 2.67
N ASP A 109 -0.08 16.30 2.38
CA ASP A 109 -0.12 15.18 3.35
C ASP A 109 0.76 15.48 4.57
N ARG A 110 2.01 15.92 4.36
CA ARG A 110 2.92 16.27 5.46
C ARG A 110 2.34 17.38 6.35
N LEU A 111 1.78 18.43 5.75
CA LEU A 111 1.19 19.55 6.47
C LEU A 111 -0.06 19.11 7.25
N TYR A 112 -0.90 18.25 6.66
CA TYR A 112 -2.07 17.70 7.32
C TYR A 112 -1.68 16.89 8.57
N HIS A 113 -0.68 16.02 8.42
CA HIS A 113 -0.12 15.21 9.51
C HIS A 113 0.60 16.05 10.59
N SER A 114 1.02 17.27 10.24
CA SER A 114 1.61 18.25 11.16
C SER A 114 0.58 19.22 11.76
N ALA A 115 -0.72 18.90 11.67
CA ALA A 115 -1.83 19.72 12.18
C ALA A 115 -1.93 21.14 11.57
N LYS A 116 -1.42 21.33 10.35
CA LYS A 116 -1.44 22.59 9.60
C LYS A 116 -2.47 22.53 8.46
N GLU A 117 -3.75 22.38 8.81
CA GLU A 117 -4.82 22.07 7.84
C GLU A 117 -5.04 23.14 6.77
N ASN A 118 -4.98 24.43 7.13
CA ASN A 118 -5.11 25.52 6.16
C ASN A 118 -3.97 25.50 5.12
N GLU A 119 -2.74 25.30 5.60
CA GLU A 119 -1.54 25.22 4.74
C GLU A 119 -1.58 23.94 3.88
N SER A 120 -2.11 22.84 4.42
CA SER A 120 -2.36 21.60 3.66
C SER A 120 -3.35 21.83 2.53
N LEU A 121 -4.48 22.50 2.80
CA LEU A 121 -5.47 22.84 1.79
C LEU A 121 -4.88 23.77 0.70
N ASP A 122 -4.03 24.73 1.08
CA ASP A 122 -3.28 25.55 0.12
C ASP A 122 -2.33 24.72 -0.76
N ALA A 123 -1.67 23.71 -0.20
CA ALA A 123 -0.85 22.80 -0.98
C ALA A 123 -1.69 21.93 -1.93
N PHE A 124 -2.87 21.45 -1.51
CA PHE A 124 -3.81 20.77 -2.40
C PHE A 124 -4.29 21.67 -3.55
N ARG A 125 -4.54 22.96 -3.30
CA ARG A 125 -4.88 23.94 -4.36
C ARG A 125 -3.75 24.06 -5.38
N LYS A 126 -2.50 24.15 -4.92
CA LYS A 126 -1.31 24.18 -5.80
C LYS A 126 -1.17 22.88 -6.60
N ALA A 127 -1.39 21.73 -5.98
CA ALA A 127 -1.39 20.44 -6.67
C ALA A 127 -2.46 20.41 -7.77
N ALA A 128 -3.68 20.88 -7.47
CA ALA A 128 -4.79 20.91 -8.42
C ALA A 128 -4.59 21.93 -9.57
N ALA A 129 -3.79 22.97 -9.35
CA ALA A 129 -3.42 23.93 -10.39
C ALA A 129 -2.31 23.41 -11.33
N CYS A 130 -1.61 22.33 -10.95
CA CYS A 130 -0.64 21.69 -11.83
C CYS A 130 -1.35 20.96 -12.99
N PRO A 131 -0.76 20.91 -14.19
CA PRO A 131 -1.37 20.23 -15.33
C PRO A 131 -1.38 18.70 -15.21
N GLU A 132 -0.45 18.12 -14.45
CA GLU A 132 -0.29 16.67 -14.35
C GLU A 132 0.47 16.25 -13.09
N LEU A 133 0.29 14.98 -12.72
CA LEU A 133 1.12 14.27 -11.76
C LEU A 133 2.14 13.43 -12.54
N ARG A 134 3.42 13.83 -12.52
CA ARG A 134 4.48 13.13 -13.27
C ARG A 134 5.21 12.15 -12.38
N LEU A 135 5.30 10.90 -12.83
CA LEU A 135 6.09 9.82 -12.20
C LEU A 135 7.28 9.36 -13.05
N TYR A 136 7.40 9.86 -14.29
CA TYR A 136 8.46 9.50 -15.24
C TYR A 136 8.63 7.99 -15.52
N GLY A 137 7.54 7.22 -15.43
CA GLY A 137 7.54 5.75 -15.50
C GLY A 137 8.22 5.18 -16.76
N SER A 138 8.05 5.81 -17.91
CA SER A 138 8.70 5.38 -19.16
C SER A 138 10.22 5.45 -19.07
N VAL A 139 10.77 6.56 -18.58
CA VAL A 139 12.22 6.77 -18.45
C VAL A 139 12.82 5.86 -17.37
N THR A 140 12.16 5.76 -16.21
CA THR A 140 12.65 4.93 -15.10
C THR A 140 12.58 3.44 -15.42
N THR A 141 11.57 2.99 -16.19
CA THR A 141 11.49 1.58 -16.62
C THR A 141 12.60 1.22 -17.60
N GLU A 142 12.84 2.05 -18.61
CA GLU A 142 13.91 1.80 -19.58
C GLU A 142 15.28 1.79 -18.89
N ALA A 143 15.50 2.74 -17.97
CA ALA A 143 16.70 2.79 -17.14
C ALA A 143 16.89 1.51 -16.32
N LEU A 144 15.82 1.02 -15.68
CA LEU A 144 15.85 -0.22 -14.91
C LEU A 144 16.24 -1.41 -15.79
N PHE A 145 15.64 -1.57 -16.98
CA PHE A 145 15.98 -2.66 -17.90
C PHE A 145 17.45 -2.63 -18.33
N LYS A 146 17.98 -1.44 -18.63
CA LYS A 146 19.40 -1.24 -18.97
C LYS A 146 20.32 -1.59 -17.80
N ALA A 147 19.97 -1.21 -16.57
CA ALA A 147 20.75 -1.54 -15.39
C ALA A 147 20.76 -3.04 -15.10
N LEU A 148 19.62 -3.72 -15.24
CA LEU A 148 19.56 -5.18 -15.09
C LEU A 148 20.43 -5.90 -16.14
N ASN A 149 20.49 -5.38 -17.37
CA ASN A 149 21.41 -5.88 -18.40
C ASN A 149 22.88 -5.65 -17.99
N ALA A 150 23.21 -4.46 -17.47
CA ALA A 150 24.56 -4.14 -17.01
C ALA A 150 25.01 -5.01 -15.82
N LEU A 151 24.07 -5.46 -14.98
CA LEU A 151 24.30 -6.39 -13.87
C LEU A 151 24.25 -7.87 -14.29
N ASN A 152 24.02 -8.17 -15.57
CA ASN A 152 23.84 -9.52 -16.10
C ASN A 152 22.73 -10.32 -15.40
N LEU A 153 21.67 -9.65 -14.94
CA LEU A 153 20.51 -10.32 -14.34
C LEU A 153 19.55 -10.78 -15.45
N THR A 154 19.41 -12.10 -15.58
CA THR A 154 18.58 -12.78 -16.57
C THR A 154 17.63 -13.79 -15.91
N GLY A 155 16.64 -14.29 -16.67
CA GLY A 155 15.71 -15.33 -16.22
C GLY A 155 15.08 -15.04 -14.85
N ARG A 156 15.18 -16.00 -13.93
CA ARG A 156 14.58 -15.89 -12.59
C ARG A 156 15.12 -14.71 -11.78
N ASN A 157 16.40 -14.38 -11.91
CA ASN A 157 17.00 -13.25 -11.19
C ASN A 157 16.46 -11.91 -11.70
N ARG A 158 16.23 -11.81 -13.02
CA ARG A 158 15.62 -10.63 -13.64
C ARG A 158 14.16 -10.47 -13.20
N LEU A 159 13.40 -11.55 -13.21
CA LEU A 159 12.02 -11.57 -12.72
C LEU A 159 11.95 -11.12 -11.25
N ALA A 160 12.82 -11.66 -10.39
CA ALA A 160 12.89 -11.29 -8.98
C ALA A 160 13.21 -9.81 -8.77
N ALA A 161 14.23 -9.28 -9.47
CA ALA A 161 14.59 -7.87 -9.35
C ALA A 161 13.48 -6.93 -9.84
N LEU A 162 12.80 -7.27 -10.94
CA LEU A 162 11.70 -6.48 -11.48
C LEU A 162 10.47 -6.52 -10.57
N SER A 163 10.04 -7.70 -10.12
CA SER A 163 8.89 -7.83 -9.22
C SER A 163 9.14 -7.12 -7.90
N TRP A 164 10.37 -7.18 -7.38
CA TRP A 164 10.81 -6.41 -6.22
C TRP A 164 10.68 -4.90 -6.43
N MET A 165 11.21 -4.34 -7.53
CA MET A 165 11.09 -2.90 -7.83
C MET A 165 9.64 -2.44 -8.03
N ALA A 166 8.85 -3.22 -8.78
CA ALA A 166 7.44 -2.91 -9.00
C ALA A 166 6.63 -2.95 -7.69
N THR A 167 6.93 -3.89 -6.80
CA THR A 167 6.30 -3.96 -5.47
C THR A 167 6.71 -2.78 -4.59
N ARG A 168 7.97 -2.36 -4.60
CA ARG A 168 8.43 -1.14 -3.89
C ARG A 168 7.72 0.11 -4.38
N MET A 169 7.61 0.29 -5.71
CA MET A 169 6.85 1.42 -6.29
C MET A 169 5.37 1.36 -5.91
N HIS A 170 4.77 0.17 -5.90
CA HIS A 170 3.38 0.01 -5.49
C HIS A 170 3.16 0.42 -4.03
N ASN A 171 4.08 0.03 -3.13
CA ASN A 171 4.04 0.42 -1.72
C ASN A 171 4.16 1.94 -1.52
N PHE A 172 4.94 2.63 -2.35
CA PHE A 172 4.95 4.10 -2.37
C PHE A 172 3.56 4.67 -2.70
N TYR A 173 2.91 4.15 -3.73
CA TYR A 173 1.58 4.62 -4.14
C TYR A 173 0.53 4.39 -3.04
N ILE A 174 0.49 3.19 -2.46
CA ILE A 174 -0.38 2.88 -1.32
C ILE A 174 -0.09 3.81 -0.15
N GLY A 175 1.19 3.95 0.23
CA GLY A 175 1.59 4.64 1.44
C GLY A 175 1.42 6.17 1.40
N HIS A 176 1.47 6.79 0.21
CA HIS A 176 1.55 8.25 0.10
C HIS A 176 0.59 8.89 -0.92
N LEU A 177 0.14 8.17 -1.94
CA LEU A 177 -0.85 8.71 -2.89
C LEU A 177 -2.29 8.40 -2.46
N GLN A 178 -2.52 7.24 -1.85
CA GLN A 178 -3.84 6.87 -1.35
C GLN A 178 -4.32 7.79 -0.21
N ASN A 179 -3.41 8.23 0.66
CA ASN A 179 -3.74 9.06 1.83
C ASN A 179 -4.38 10.39 1.45
N GLN A 180 -4.02 10.95 0.29
CA GLN A 180 -4.50 12.24 -0.19
C GLN A 180 -6.04 12.32 -0.23
N THR A 181 -6.69 11.23 -0.67
CA THR A 181 -8.15 11.12 -0.69
C THR A 181 -8.73 11.11 0.72
N SER A 182 -8.08 10.39 1.64
CA SER A 182 -8.50 10.30 3.05
C SER A 182 -8.37 11.66 3.73
N ASP A 183 -7.25 12.37 3.56
CA ASP A 183 -6.99 13.67 4.17
C ASP A 183 -8.03 14.70 3.75
N LEU A 184 -8.28 14.83 2.43
CA LEU A 184 -9.33 15.70 1.89
C LEU A 184 -10.71 15.33 2.43
N THR A 185 -11.03 14.04 2.50
CA THR A 185 -12.33 13.58 3.04
C THR A 185 -12.48 13.89 4.53
N GLU A 186 -11.41 13.75 5.33
CA GLU A 186 -11.42 14.09 6.76
C GLU A 186 -11.57 15.60 6.97
N MET A 187 -10.84 16.43 6.24
CA MET A 187 -10.98 17.89 6.26
C MET A 187 -12.41 18.32 5.91
N ALA A 188 -13.05 17.69 4.93
CA ALA A 188 -14.42 18.01 4.52
C ALA A 188 -15.47 17.78 5.62
N ARG A 189 -15.25 16.86 6.58
CA ARG A 189 -16.25 16.53 7.61
C ARG A 189 -16.56 17.71 8.52
N LYS A 190 -15.55 18.53 8.82
CA LYS A 190 -15.66 19.69 9.74
C LYS A 190 -15.71 21.03 9.03
N ALA A 191 -15.37 21.05 7.74
CA ALA A 191 -15.40 22.21 6.88
C ALA A 191 -16.81 22.84 6.79
N ASP A 192 -16.84 24.15 6.58
CA ASP A 192 -18.03 24.88 6.16
C ASP A 192 -18.46 24.49 4.73
N LEU A 193 -19.66 24.94 4.34
CA LEU A 193 -20.22 24.58 3.03
C LEU A 193 -19.34 25.02 1.83
N PRO A 194 -18.80 26.26 1.79
CA PRO A 194 -17.87 26.66 0.74
C PRO A 194 -16.64 25.75 0.62
N THR A 195 -16.00 25.43 1.75
CA THR A 195 -14.80 24.59 1.79
C THR A 195 -15.12 23.15 1.39
N ARG A 196 -16.29 22.61 1.75
CA ARG A 196 -16.74 21.29 1.27
C ARG A 196 -16.93 21.25 -0.25
N LYS A 197 -17.50 22.32 -0.84
CA LYS A 197 -17.64 22.43 -2.30
C LYS A 197 -16.28 22.44 -2.98
N GLU A 198 -15.34 23.21 -2.45
CA GLU A 198 -13.96 23.25 -2.94
C GLU A 198 -13.28 21.88 -2.85
N ILE A 199 -13.29 21.22 -1.67
CA ILE A 199 -12.69 19.91 -1.47
C ILE A 199 -13.26 18.88 -2.44
N SER A 200 -14.58 18.93 -2.72
CA SER A 200 -15.19 18.05 -3.72
C SER A 200 -14.64 18.27 -5.14
N GLY A 201 -14.19 19.48 -5.46
CA GLY A 201 -13.49 19.79 -6.71
C GLY A 201 -12.04 19.29 -6.69
N LEU A 202 -11.32 19.51 -5.59
CA LEU A 202 -9.94 19.03 -5.42
C LEU A 202 -9.84 17.50 -5.54
N LEU A 203 -10.81 16.77 -4.97
CA LEU A 203 -10.90 15.30 -5.10
C LEU A 203 -11.09 14.84 -6.55
N LEU A 204 -11.87 15.57 -7.37
CA LEU A 204 -12.02 15.25 -8.80
C LEU A 204 -10.73 15.51 -9.59
N VAL A 205 -10.01 16.59 -9.26
CA VAL A 205 -8.72 16.87 -9.90
C VAL A 205 -7.68 15.81 -9.52
N LEU A 206 -7.63 15.43 -8.23
CA LEU A 206 -6.80 14.32 -7.77
C LEU A 206 -7.13 13.01 -8.51
N ALA A 207 -8.41 12.70 -8.69
CA ALA A 207 -8.84 11.54 -9.48
C ALA A 207 -8.31 11.61 -10.92
N GLY A 208 -8.45 12.76 -11.59
CA GLY A 208 -7.91 12.96 -12.93
C GLY A 208 -6.38 12.77 -13.00
N HIS A 209 -5.65 13.34 -12.05
CA HIS A 209 -4.20 13.17 -11.93
C HIS A 209 -3.79 11.70 -11.74
N LEU A 210 -4.40 10.99 -10.80
CA LEU A 210 -4.11 9.57 -10.54
C LEU A 210 -4.49 8.68 -11.73
N PHE A 211 -5.60 8.98 -12.40
CA PHE A 211 -6.04 8.24 -13.58
C PHE A 211 -5.03 8.33 -14.73
N ALA A 212 -4.37 9.48 -14.85
CA ALA A 212 -3.40 9.79 -15.89
C ALA A 212 -1.99 9.18 -15.67
N THR A 213 -1.75 8.43 -14.58
CA THR A 213 -0.39 7.93 -14.29
C THR A 213 -0.10 6.50 -14.73
N ASN A 214 -0.69 5.50 -14.07
CA ASN A 214 -0.39 4.09 -14.27
C ASN A 214 -1.61 3.24 -13.86
N PHE A 215 -1.56 1.94 -14.17
CA PHE A 215 -2.66 1.02 -13.90
C PHE A 215 -3.06 0.97 -12.41
N GLN A 216 -2.08 0.85 -11.50
CA GLN A 216 -2.34 0.72 -10.06
C GLN A 216 -3.00 1.99 -9.48
N ASN A 217 -2.61 3.16 -9.96
CA ASN A 217 -3.16 4.44 -9.49
C ASN A 217 -4.58 4.71 -9.97
N ARG A 218 -5.06 4.03 -11.03
CA ARG A 218 -6.46 4.17 -11.49
C ARG A 218 -7.45 3.70 -10.44
N HIS A 219 -7.09 2.69 -9.66
CA HIS A 219 -7.93 2.26 -8.55
C HIS A 219 -8.08 3.36 -7.49
N TYR A 220 -6.98 4.06 -7.16
CA TYR A 220 -7.02 5.20 -6.25
C TYR A 220 -7.76 6.40 -6.85
N ALA A 221 -7.67 6.58 -8.18
CA ALA A 221 -8.45 7.58 -8.90
C ALA A 221 -9.96 7.34 -8.75
N GLU A 222 -10.41 6.08 -8.88
CA GLU A 222 -11.81 5.70 -8.66
C GLU A 222 -12.27 6.03 -7.24
N TRP A 223 -11.44 5.75 -6.24
CA TRP A 223 -11.74 6.09 -4.84
C TRP A 223 -11.85 7.60 -4.61
N ALA A 224 -10.94 8.38 -5.19
CA ALA A 224 -10.99 9.84 -5.14
C ALA A 224 -12.25 10.39 -5.83
N ALA A 225 -12.60 9.86 -7.01
CA ALA A 225 -13.82 10.23 -7.73
C ALA A 225 -15.09 9.87 -6.96
N HIS A 226 -15.13 8.67 -6.37
CA HIS A 226 -16.23 8.23 -5.53
C HIS A 226 -16.40 9.12 -4.31
N ALA A 227 -15.33 9.44 -3.59
CA ALA A 227 -15.36 10.36 -2.45
C ALA A 227 -15.86 11.75 -2.86
N ALA A 228 -15.42 12.27 -4.02
CA ALA A 228 -15.88 13.55 -4.55
C ALA A 228 -17.39 13.55 -4.82
N LEU A 229 -17.89 12.53 -5.52
CA LEU A 229 -19.31 12.43 -5.90
C LEU A 229 -20.20 12.21 -4.69
N GLN A 230 -19.76 11.42 -3.70
CA GLN A 230 -20.47 11.29 -2.43
C GLN A 230 -20.56 12.63 -1.68
N LEU A 231 -19.47 13.40 -1.64
CA LEU A 231 -19.47 14.72 -1.01
C LEU A 231 -20.40 15.69 -1.77
N LYS A 232 -20.37 15.68 -3.11
CA LYS A 232 -21.29 16.47 -3.94
C LYS A 232 -22.75 16.08 -3.74
N ALA A 233 -23.07 14.79 -3.61
CA ALA A 233 -24.42 14.32 -3.31
C ALA A 233 -24.90 14.82 -1.94
N LYS A 234 -24.05 14.77 -0.91
CA LYS A 234 -24.37 15.29 0.43
C LYS A 234 -24.60 16.81 0.42
N ILE A 235 -23.76 17.55 -0.30
CA ILE A 235 -23.93 19.00 -0.49
C ILE A 235 -25.25 19.29 -1.20
N ALA A 236 -25.51 18.64 -2.33
CA ALA A 236 -26.72 18.83 -3.12
C ALA A 236 -27.98 18.49 -2.31
N ALA A 237 -27.95 17.42 -1.50
CA ALA A 237 -29.04 17.06 -0.61
C ALA A 237 -29.29 18.11 0.48
N ALA A 238 -28.23 18.63 1.10
CA ALA A 238 -28.33 19.70 2.09
C ALA A 238 -28.88 21.01 1.49
N GLU A 239 -28.60 21.25 0.20
CA GLU A 239 -29.10 22.41 -0.56
C GLU A 239 -30.45 22.15 -1.25
N GLN A 240 -31.04 20.96 -1.10
CA GLN A 240 -32.26 20.53 -1.79
C GLN A 240 -32.18 20.66 -3.33
N SER A 241 -30.97 20.47 -3.89
CA SER A 241 -30.71 20.57 -5.31
C SER A 241 -31.23 19.35 -6.09
N PRO A 242 -31.82 19.54 -7.29
CA PRO A 242 -32.28 18.45 -8.15
C PRO A 242 -31.13 17.57 -8.69
N THR A 243 -29.87 18.03 -8.61
CA THR A 243 -28.70 17.26 -9.08
C THR A 243 -28.31 16.09 -8.17
N THR A 244 -28.92 15.98 -6.98
CA THR A 244 -28.64 14.93 -6.00
C THR A 244 -28.76 13.54 -6.60
N ASN A 245 -29.85 13.26 -7.33
CA ASN A 245 -30.09 11.96 -7.96
C ASN A 245 -29.05 11.64 -9.05
N GLY A 246 -28.56 12.66 -9.77
CA GLY A 246 -27.50 12.49 -10.76
C GLY A 246 -26.17 12.07 -10.14
N TYR A 247 -25.79 12.68 -9.01
CA TYR A 247 -24.58 12.27 -8.29
C TYR A 247 -24.71 10.88 -7.66
N VAL A 248 -25.87 10.54 -7.09
CA VAL A 248 -26.14 9.21 -6.55
C VAL A 248 -26.08 8.14 -7.65
N ALA A 249 -26.67 8.41 -8.82
CA ALA A 249 -26.60 7.51 -9.96
C ALA A 249 -25.15 7.33 -10.48
N ALA A 250 -24.36 8.41 -10.52
CA ALA A 250 -22.94 8.33 -10.89
C ALA A 250 -22.13 7.48 -9.88
N VAL A 251 -22.39 7.62 -8.58
CA VAL A 251 -21.80 6.77 -7.53
C VAL A 251 -22.16 5.30 -7.76
N GLN A 252 -23.44 4.99 -7.98
CA GLN A 252 -23.90 3.63 -8.24
C GLN A 252 -23.29 3.03 -9.52
N ALA A 253 -23.16 3.83 -10.58
CA ALA A 253 -22.54 3.40 -11.83
C ALA A 253 -21.06 3.05 -11.65
N LEU A 254 -20.30 3.88 -10.92
CA LEU A 254 -18.90 3.58 -10.58
C LEU A 254 -18.79 2.29 -9.76
N THR A 255 -19.65 2.10 -8.76
CA THR A 255 -19.67 0.85 -7.97
C THR A 255 -19.99 -0.38 -8.81
N ASN A 256 -20.90 -0.27 -9.79
CA ASN A 256 -21.28 -1.39 -10.66
C ASN A 256 -20.21 -1.73 -11.71
N ALA A 257 -19.52 -0.73 -12.26
CA ALA A 257 -18.42 -0.95 -13.21
C ALA A 257 -17.28 -1.78 -12.59
N ILE A 258 -17.00 -1.58 -11.31
CA ILE A 258 -16.00 -2.34 -10.51
C ILE A 258 -16.36 -3.84 -10.40
N ILE A 259 -17.59 -4.25 -10.75
CA ILE A 259 -18.11 -5.61 -10.49
C ILE A 259 -18.15 -6.49 -11.76
N SER A 260 -18.04 -5.94 -12.97
CA SER A 260 -18.34 -6.71 -14.19
C SER A 260 -17.21 -6.78 -15.22
N TRP A 261 -16.79 -8.02 -15.54
CA TRP A 261 -16.01 -8.37 -16.74
C TRP A 261 -16.66 -9.60 -17.41
N PRO A 262 -16.86 -9.64 -18.74
CA PRO A 262 -17.32 -10.84 -19.45
C PRO A 262 -16.32 -12.01 -19.42
N GLY A 263 -16.72 -13.18 -18.93
CA GLY A 263 -16.00 -14.45 -19.14
C GLY A 263 -15.16 -14.98 -17.95
N ILE A 264 -15.24 -14.38 -16.77
CA ILE A 264 -14.72 -14.97 -15.52
C ILE A 264 -15.85 -14.97 -14.50
N GLU A 265 -16.64 -16.05 -14.55
CA GLU A 265 -17.76 -16.30 -13.64
C GLU A 265 -17.23 -16.91 -12.34
N GLU A 266 -16.76 -16.10 -11.38
CA GLU A 266 -16.83 -16.50 -9.97
C GLU A 266 -16.58 -15.34 -9.00
N ARG A 267 -17.48 -15.20 -8.03
CA ARG A 267 -17.55 -14.14 -7.01
C ARG A 267 -16.42 -14.18 -5.96
N ARG A 268 -15.34 -14.92 -6.17
CA ARG A 268 -14.32 -15.11 -5.12
C ARG A 268 -13.02 -14.32 -5.30
N GLN A 269 -12.67 -13.87 -6.51
CA GLN A 269 -11.61 -12.87 -6.76
C GLN A 269 -11.89 -12.21 -8.11
N LYS A 270 -11.95 -10.88 -8.16
CA LYS A 270 -12.18 -10.19 -9.44
C LYS A 270 -10.88 -10.19 -10.26
N PRO A 271 -10.93 -10.38 -11.58
CA PRO A 271 -9.73 -10.35 -12.43
C PRO A 271 -8.86 -9.09 -12.27
N LEU A 272 -9.49 -7.95 -11.95
CA LEU A 272 -8.83 -6.69 -11.66
C LEU A 272 -8.05 -6.70 -10.34
N GLU A 273 -8.52 -7.44 -9.33
CA GLU A 273 -7.82 -7.59 -8.05
C GLU A 273 -6.51 -8.39 -8.25
N VAL A 274 -6.58 -9.51 -8.96
CA VAL A 274 -5.39 -10.30 -9.32
C VAL A 274 -4.42 -9.46 -10.14
N ALA A 275 -4.94 -8.70 -11.11
CA ALA A 275 -4.10 -7.84 -11.94
C ALA A 275 -3.44 -6.72 -11.14
N GLN A 276 -4.11 -6.11 -10.16
CA GLN A 276 -3.55 -5.04 -9.33
C GLN A 276 -2.29 -5.49 -8.57
N PHE A 277 -2.32 -6.71 -8.05
CA PHE A 277 -1.28 -7.25 -7.16
C PHE A 277 -0.31 -8.22 -7.83
N LEU A 278 -0.37 -8.42 -9.16
CA LEU A 278 0.49 -9.38 -9.85
C LEU A 278 1.99 -9.22 -9.54
N PRO A 279 2.60 -8.02 -9.54
CA PRO A 279 4.01 -7.88 -9.20
C PRO A 279 4.35 -8.36 -7.79
N SER A 280 3.51 -8.05 -6.79
CA SER A 280 3.73 -8.52 -5.42
C SER A 280 3.50 -10.02 -5.28
N ARG A 281 2.54 -10.60 -6.02
CA ARG A 281 2.35 -12.06 -6.05
C ARG A 281 3.54 -12.81 -6.65
N ILE A 282 4.14 -12.26 -7.70
CA ILE A 282 5.37 -12.83 -8.27
C ILE A 282 6.53 -12.69 -7.27
N TRP A 283 6.64 -11.55 -6.59
CA TRP A 283 7.64 -11.33 -5.55
C TRP A 283 7.48 -12.29 -4.36
N ASP A 284 6.24 -12.52 -3.90
CA ASP A 284 5.89 -13.51 -2.86
C ASP A 284 6.21 -14.94 -3.32
N ALA A 285 5.88 -15.28 -4.57
CA ALA A 285 6.17 -16.59 -5.14
C ALA A 285 7.68 -16.86 -5.22
N VAL A 286 8.48 -15.86 -5.61
CA VAL A 286 9.96 -15.94 -5.57
C VAL A 286 10.44 -16.19 -4.14
N ALA A 287 9.84 -15.53 -3.14
CA ALA A 287 10.15 -15.76 -1.73
C ALA A 287 9.85 -17.20 -1.30
N LEU A 288 8.71 -17.76 -1.77
CA LEU A 288 8.23 -19.08 -1.38
C LEU A 288 9.06 -20.22 -2.00
N VAL A 289 9.55 -20.05 -3.23
CA VAL A 289 10.32 -21.08 -3.96
C VAL A 289 11.84 -20.91 -3.77
N GLY A 290 12.29 -19.72 -3.35
CA GLY A 290 13.71 -19.40 -3.21
C GLY A 290 14.42 -20.22 -2.12
N PRO A 291 15.71 -20.57 -2.33
CA PRO A 291 16.50 -21.36 -1.38
C PRO A 291 16.97 -20.59 -0.13
N SER A 292 16.78 -19.26 -0.09
CA SER A 292 17.23 -18.42 1.02
C SER A 292 16.45 -18.75 2.29
N GLN A 293 17.13 -18.91 3.43
CA GLN A 293 16.56 -19.23 4.76
C GLN A 293 15.44 -18.28 5.26
N MET A 294 15.12 -17.20 4.53
CA MET A 294 14.06 -16.23 4.85
C MET A 294 12.65 -16.63 4.40
N THR A 295 12.47 -17.75 3.67
CA THR A 295 11.17 -18.26 3.18
C THR A 295 10.13 -18.42 4.29
N ALA A 296 10.58 -18.87 5.47
CA ALA A 296 9.71 -19.08 6.62
C ALA A 296 9.27 -17.76 7.26
N VAL A 297 10.21 -16.83 7.51
CA VAL A 297 9.98 -15.64 8.35
C VAL A 297 8.97 -14.64 7.76
N ARG A 298 8.79 -14.61 6.43
CA ARG A 298 8.03 -13.53 5.77
C ARG A 298 6.59 -13.83 5.42
N LEU A 299 6.27 -15.08 5.08
CA LEU A 299 4.89 -15.51 5.01
C LEU A 299 4.55 -16.02 6.40
N VAL A 300 4.11 -15.13 7.28
CA VAL A 300 3.72 -15.47 8.67
C VAL A 300 2.71 -16.63 8.66
N GLU A 301 1.92 -16.73 7.59
CA GLU A 301 1.04 -17.85 7.25
C GLU A 301 1.73 -19.23 7.30
N MET A 302 3.01 -19.32 6.98
CA MET A 302 3.78 -20.57 6.80
C MET A 302 4.44 -21.07 8.10
N ILE A 303 4.44 -20.28 9.19
CA ILE A 303 5.08 -20.61 10.48
C ILE A 303 4.06 -20.94 11.59
N ALA A 304 2.79 -21.16 11.23
CA ALA A 304 1.75 -21.38 12.22
C ALA A 304 2.01 -22.63 13.09
N LYS A 305 1.78 -22.52 14.40
CA LYS A 305 1.85 -23.63 15.36
C LYS A 305 0.49 -24.31 15.43
N VAL A 306 0.16 -25.10 14.41
CA VAL A 306 -1.10 -25.85 14.35
C VAL A 306 -1.07 -27.10 15.25
N PRO A 307 -2.20 -27.52 15.84
CA PRO A 307 -2.32 -28.77 16.57
C PRO A 307 -1.96 -30.00 15.71
N ASP A 308 -1.55 -31.10 16.35
CA ASP A 308 -1.18 -32.34 15.66
C ASP A 308 -2.27 -32.88 14.73
N SER A 309 -3.55 -32.65 15.08
CA SER A 309 -4.71 -33.04 14.25
C SER A 309 -4.79 -32.32 12.91
N ASP A 310 -4.30 -31.09 12.83
CA ASP A 310 -4.40 -30.22 11.65
C ASP A 310 -3.08 -30.13 10.87
N LYS A 311 -1.99 -30.65 11.44
CA LYS A 311 -0.63 -30.58 10.91
C LYS A 311 -0.51 -31.16 9.50
N ALA A 312 -1.14 -32.30 9.23
CA ALA A 312 -1.09 -32.91 7.89
C ALA A 312 -1.76 -32.04 6.82
N ALA A 313 -2.91 -31.45 7.13
CA ALA A 313 -3.63 -30.56 6.22
C ALA A 313 -2.85 -29.25 5.99
N PHE A 314 -2.24 -28.71 7.04
CA PHE A 314 -1.40 -27.52 6.96
C PHE A 314 -0.15 -27.75 6.10
N GLU A 315 0.57 -28.85 6.30
CA GLU A 315 1.74 -29.18 5.45
C GLU A 315 1.35 -29.44 3.99
N GLN A 316 0.22 -30.12 3.74
CA GLN A 316 -0.29 -30.28 2.37
C GLN A 316 -0.61 -28.93 1.71
N ALA A 317 -1.27 -28.02 2.42
CA ALA A 317 -1.57 -26.68 1.91
C ALA A 317 -0.30 -25.90 1.58
N LYS A 318 0.75 -26.02 2.40
CA LYS A 318 2.07 -25.41 2.14
C LYS A 318 2.71 -25.98 0.89
N GLU A 319 2.71 -27.30 0.71
CA GLU A 319 3.23 -27.93 -0.51
C GLU A 319 2.49 -27.44 -1.76
N ASP A 320 1.17 -27.32 -1.70
CA ASP A 320 0.37 -26.87 -2.83
C ASP A 320 0.60 -25.38 -3.13
N ALA A 321 0.81 -24.55 -2.11
CA ALA A 321 1.23 -23.16 -2.29
C ALA A 321 2.61 -23.05 -2.95
N VAL A 322 3.59 -23.89 -2.56
CA VAL A 322 4.92 -23.94 -3.20
C VAL A 322 4.81 -24.37 -4.66
N LYS A 323 4.00 -25.39 -4.97
CA LYS A 323 3.76 -25.84 -6.36
C LYS A 323 3.12 -24.73 -7.19
N ALA A 324 2.11 -24.04 -6.66
CA ALA A 324 1.44 -22.94 -7.34
C ALA A 324 2.38 -21.73 -7.56
N ALA A 325 3.23 -21.42 -6.58
CA ALA A 325 4.26 -20.40 -6.71
C ALA A 325 5.27 -20.74 -7.81
N ALA A 326 5.74 -21.99 -7.88
CA ALA A 326 6.64 -22.44 -8.92
C ALA A 326 6.01 -22.29 -10.31
N ALA A 327 4.74 -22.68 -10.46
CA ALA A 327 3.99 -22.50 -11.70
C ALA A 327 3.86 -21.02 -12.10
N LEU A 328 3.59 -20.12 -11.16
CA LEU A 328 3.55 -18.68 -11.41
C LEU A 328 4.91 -18.13 -11.87
N ILE A 329 6.02 -18.57 -11.25
CA ILE A 329 7.37 -18.19 -11.66
C ILE A 329 7.65 -18.70 -13.08
N ASP A 330 7.32 -19.96 -13.38
CA ASP A 330 7.66 -20.58 -14.66
C ASP A 330 6.93 -19.93 -15.84
N VAL A 331 5.67 -19.52 -15.68
CA VAL A 331 4.99 -18.75 -16.73
C VAL A 331 5.54 -17.32 -16.83
N SER A 332 5.94 -16.71 -15.71
CA SER A 332 6.38 -15.31 -15.66
C SER A 332 7.82 -15.10 -16.13
N VAL A 333 8.69 -16.09 -15.95
CA VAL A 333 10.12 -15.98 -16.30
C VAL A 333 10.36 -15.96 -17.82
N THR A 334 9.36 -16.35 -18.60
CA THR A 334 9.43 -16.38 -20.07
C THR A 334 9.59 -15.00 -20.69
N ASP A 335 9.02 -13.96 -20.06
CA ASP A 335 9.07 -12.58 -20.54
C ASP A 335 8.87 -11.58 -19.38
N PRO A 336 9.86 -11.47 -18.48
CA PRO A 336 9.72 -10.65 -17.27
C PRO A 336 9.58 -9.15 -17.59
N ASP A 337 10.13 -8.69 -18.72
CA ASP A 337 10.11 -7.29 -19.13
C ASP A 337 8.71 -6.87 -19.58
N THR A 338 8.03 -7.67 -20.40
CA THR A 338 6.65 -7.37 -20.79
C THR A 338 5.69 -7.51 -19.61
N ILE A 339 5.87 -8.55 -18.79
CA ILE A 339 4.96 -8.87 -17.68
C ILE A 339 5.05 -7.81 -16.58
N ILE A 340 6.24 -7.56 -16.04
CA ILE A 340 6.42 -6.61 -14.94
C ILE A 340 6.54 -5.17 -15.47
N GLY A 341 7.15 -4.96 -16.64
CA GLY A 341 7.27 -3.63 -17.24
C GLY A 341 5.94 -2.95 -17.50
N ALA A 342 4.87 -3.71 -17.77
CA ALA A 342 3.51 -3.17 -17.90
C ALA A 342 3.05 -2.36 -16.68
N TYR A 343 3.58 -2.67 -15.48
CA TYR A 343 3.28 -1.98 -14.22
C TYR A 343 4.17 -0.77 -13.97
N LEU A 344 5.33 -0.70 -14.62
CA LEU A 344 6.33 0.34 -14.40
C LEU A 344 6.25 1.47 -15.44
N GLN A 345 5.83 1.17 -16.68
CA GLN A 345 5.89 2.10 -17.83
C GLN A 345 4.90 3.27 -17.80
N GLY A 346 3.91 3.26 -16.90
CA GLY A 346 2.87 4.29 -16.84
C GLY A 346 1.73 4.05 -17.84
N LEU A 347 1.27 5.11 -18.53
CA LEU A 347 0.23 5.01 -19.57
C LEU A 347 0.82 4.88 -20.97
N PRO A 348 0.16 4.12 -21.87
CA PRO A 348 0.52 4.13 -23.28
C PRO A 348 0.28 5.52 -23.88
N PRO A 349 1.10 5.91 -24.89
CA PRO A 349 0.94 7.20 -25.54
C PRO A 349 -0.47 7.31 -26.16
N PRO A 350 -1.08 8.52 -26.13
CA PRO A 350 -2.39 8.74 -26.75
C PRO A 350 -2.33 8.41 -28.25
N ARG A 351 -3.37 7.75 -28.77
CA ARG A 351 -3.46 7.45 -30.21
C ARG A 351 -3.63 8.76 -30.97
N ALA A 352 -2.64 9.10 -31.80
CA ALA A 352 -2.58 10.37 -32.54
C ALA A 352 -3.79 10.65 -33.47
N ASN A 353 -4.61 9.65 -33.78
CA ASN A 353 -5.67 9.74 -34.80
C ASN A 353 -7.11 9.54 -34.27
N ASN A 354 -7.35 9.51 -32.96
CA ASN A 354 -8.71 9.37 -32.42
C ASN A 354 -9.22 10.72 -31.86
N PRO A 355 -10.20 11.37 -32.52
CA PRO A 355 -10.64 12.73 -32.19
C PRO A 355 -11.59 12.80 -30.98
N GLY A 356 -11.57 11.82 -30.07
CA GLY A 356 -12.47 11.74 -28.93
C GLY A 356 -11.73 11.84 -27.60
N PRO A 357 -12.13 12.72 -26.66
CA PRO A 357 -11.55 12.79 -25.32
C PRO A 357 -11.78 11.54 -24.45
N TRP A 358 -12.47 10.51 -24.97
CA TRP A 358 -13.01 9.39 -24.20
C TRP A 358 -12.67 7.98 -24.73
N VAL A 359 -11.77 7.84 -25.71
CA VAL A 359 -11.32 6.49 -26.10
C VAL A 359 -10.22 6.06 -25.13
N ALA A 360 -10.61 5.51 -23.99
CA ALA A 360 -9.69 4.89 -23.04
C ALA A 360 -8.92 3.79 -23.77
N SER A 361 -7.70 4.09 -24.19
CA SER A 361 -6.80 3.08 -24.73
C SER A 361 -6.48 2.11 -23.59
N PRO A 362 -6.56 0.79 -23.82
CA PRO A 362 -6.17 -0.18 -22.81
C PRO A 362 -4.76 0.12 -22.33
N THR A 363 -4.58 0.16 -21.00
CA THR A 363 -3.27 0.23 -20.34
C THR A 363 -2.38 -0.92 -20.78
N TYR A 364 -1.08 -0.80 -20.51
CA TYR A 364 -0.16 -1.92 -20.73
C TYR A 364 -0.59 -3.18 -19.97
N VAL A 365 -1.13 -3.04 -18.75
CA VAL A 365 -1.64 -4.17 -17.96
C VAL A 365 -2.91 -4.77 -18.58
N GLU A 366 -3.87 -3.96 -19.02
CA GLU A 366 -5.09 -4.47 -19.68
C GLU A 366 -4.75 -5.20 -20.99
N LYS A 367 -3.75 -4.74 -21.74
CA LYS A 367 -3.22 -5.47 -22.91
C LYS A 367 -2.55 -6.78 -22.48
N LEU A 368 -1.71 -6.74 -21.45
CA LEU A 368 -1.06 -7.93 -20.90
C LEU A 368 -2.08 -8.99 -20.48
N MET A 369 -3.18 -8.60 -19.82
CA MET A 369 -4.27 -9.51 -19.44
C MET A 369 -4.86 -10.25 -20.65
N SER A 370 -5.03 -9.54 -21.78
CA SER A 370 -5.54 -10.15 -23.02
C SER A 370 -4.52 -11.06 -23.71
N GLN A 371 -3.22 -10.73 -23.61
CA GLN A 371 -2.15 -11.40 -24.36
C GLN A 371 -1.53 -12.58 -23.60
N ARG A 372 -1.53 -12.52 -22.27
CA ARG A 372 -0.89 -13.47 -21.36
C ARG A 372 -1.84 -13.94 -20.25
N PRO A 373 -3.07 -14.42 -20.57
CA PRO A 373 -4.05 -14.81 -19.56
C PRO A 373 -3.57 -15.94 -18.64
N GLU A 374 -2.62 -16.77 -19.09
CA GLU A 374 -2.01 -17.83 -18.30
C GLU A 374 -1.24 -17.31 -17.08
N VAL A 375 -0.64 -16.11 -17.16
CA VAL A 375 0.06 -15.48 -16.02
C VAL A 375 -0.93 -15.15 -14.91
N PHE A 376 -2.08 -14.56 -15.26
CA PHE A 376 -3.12 -14.19 -14.30
C PHE A 376 -3.84 -15.42 -13.74
N LYS A 377 -4.03 -16.47 -14.54
CA LYS A 377 -4.55 -17.76 -14.04
C LYS A 377 -3.61 -18.39 -13.01
N ALA A 378 -2.30 -18.38 -13.28
CA ALA A 378 -1.30 -18.88 -12.33
C ALA A 378 -1.27 -18.02 -11.06
N ALA A 379 -1.41 -16.70 -11.17
CA ALA A 379 -1.46 -15.80 -10.02
C ALA A 379 -2.70 -16.05 -9.16
N ALA A 380 -3.88 -16.22 -9.76
CA ALA A 380 -5.10 -16.57 -9.04
C ALA A 380 -4.97 -17.94 -8.35
N ALA A 381 -4.39 -18.94 -9.02
CA ALA A 381 -4.15 -20.26 -8.42
C ALA A 381 -3.19 -20.16 -7.22
N PHE A 382 -2.14 -19.35 -7.31
CA PHE A 382 -1.24 -19.08 -6.20
C PHE A 382 -1.95 -18.40 -5.03
N GLU A 383 -2.78 -17.38 -5.27
CA GLU A 383 -3.56 -16.74 -4.21
C GLU A 383 -4.53 -17.71 -3.52
N VAL A 384 -5.21 -18.57 -4.28
CA VAL A 384 -6.07 -19.62 -3.73
C VAL A 384 -5.29 -20.56 -2.84
N ALA A 385 -4.10 -21.00 -3.27
CA ALA A 385 -3.25 -21.89 -2.49
C ALA A 385 -2.72 -21.24 -1.21
N VAL A 386 -2.27 -19.97 -1.27
CA VAL A 386 -1.86 -19.22 -0.07
C VAL A 386 -3.04 -19.00 0.88
N ARG A 387 -4.24 -18.74 0.35
CA ARG A 387 -5.45 -18.65 1.19
C ARG A 387 -5.77 -19.99 1.86
N ALA A 388 -5.57 -21.12 1.19
CA ALA A 388 -5.74 -22.43 1.82
C ALA A 388 -4.75 -22.64 2.99
N VAL A 389 -3.51 -22.14 2.87
CA VAL A 389 -2.56 -22.12 4.00
C VAL A 389 -3.10 -21.25 5.13
N TYR A 390 -3.61 -20.06 4.82
CA TYR A 390 -4.23 -19.18 5.81
C TYR A 390 -5.43 -19.84 6.51
N GLU A 391 -6.28 -20.53 5.77
CA GLU A 391 -7.44 -21.24 6.32
C GLU A 391 -7.00 -22.43 7.18
N ALA A 392 -6.02 -23.22 6.72
CA ALA A 392 -5.46 -24.33 7.50
C ALA A 392 -4.76 -23.86 8.79
N ARG A 393 -4.28 -22.62 8.82
CA ARG A 393 -3.72 -21.98 10.02
C ARG A 393 -4.78 -21.56 11.03
N SER A 394 -6.08 -21.61 10.76
CA SER A 394 -7.11 -21.08 11.67
C SER A 394 -7.12 -21.74 13.06
N ALA A 395 -6.50 -22.91 13.19
CA ALA A 395 -6.29 -23.61 14.46
C ALA A 395 -5.09 -23.09 15.28
N ASP A 396 -4.27 -22.19 14.72
CA ASP A 396 -3.15 -21.55 15.42
C ASP A 396 -3.63 -20.67 16.59
N PRO A 397 -3.24 -20.97 17.84
CA PRO A 397 -3.67 -20.20 19.00
C PRO A 397 -3.31 -18.71 18.90
N GLN A 398 -2.19 -18.37 18.26
CA GLN A 398 -1.79 -16.97 18.09
C GLN A 398 -2.72 -16.23 17.13
N GLY A 399 -3.01 -16.82 15.96
CA GLY A 399 -3.98 -16.28 15.01
C GLY A 399 -5.40 -16.15 15.60
N GLN A 400 -5.84 -17.15 16.36
CA GLN A 400 -7.12 -17.13 17.08
C GLN A 400 -7.18 -16.00 18.11
N ASN A 401 -6.08 -15.78 18.84
CA ASN A 401 -6.00 -14.71 19.83
C ASN A 401 -6.12 -13.33 19.19
N VAL A 402 -5.42 -13.07 18.08
CA VAL A 402 -5.55 -11.81 17.31
C VAL A 402 -6.97 -11.63 16.80
N HIS A 403 -7.60 -12.67 16.25
CA HIS A 403 -8.97 -12.58 15.75
C HIS A 403 -9.96 -12.25 16.88
N LYS A 404 -9.80 -12.88 18.04
CA LYS A 404 -10.61 -12.62 19.23
C LYS A 404 -10.39 -11.19 19.76
N LEU A 405 -9.13 -10.76 19.87
CA LEU A 405 -8.74 -9.38 20.18
C LEU A 405 -9.44 -8.37 19.24
N MET A 406 -9.38 -8.60 17.93
CA MET A 406 -10.05 -7.76 16.93
C MET A 406 -11.57 -7.73 17.10
N GLY A 407 -12.19 -8.87 17.46
CA GLY A 407 -13.61 -8.95 17.79
C GLY A 407 -13.98 -8.04 18.97
N VAL A 408 -13.19 -8.04 20.04
CA VAL A 408 -13.36 -7.10 21.17
C VAL A 408 -13.15 -5.65 20.72
N GLY A 409 -12.14 -5.41 19.88
CA GLY A 409 -11.92 -4.10 19.25
C GLY A 409 -13.14 -3.59 18.50
N LEU A 410 -13.76 -4.43 17.66
CA LEU A 410 -14.97 -4.10 16.91
C LEU A 410 -16.16 -3.79 17.83
N ALA A 411 -16.31 -4.53 18.93
CA ALA A 411 -17.31 -4.22 19.95
C ALA A 411 -17.07 -2.84 20.59
N ILE A 412 -15.82 -2.51 20.91
CA ILE A 412 -15.45 -1.18 21.41
C ILE A 412 -15.77 -0.08 20.38
N PHE A 413 -15.49 -0.29 19.09
CA PHE A 413 -15.86 0.66 18.03
C PHE A 413 -17.37 0.85 17.92
N SER A 414 -18.12 -0.25 17.98
CA SER A 414 -19.58 -0.22 17.90
C SER A 414 -20.17 0.55 19.08
N TYR A 415 -19.63 0.32 20.29
CA TYR A 415 -19.98 1.13 21.47
C TYR A 415 -19.67 2.61 21.23
N ALA A 416 -18.46 2.93 20.79
CA ALA A 416 -18.05 4.32 20.59
C ALA A 416 -18.88 5.02 19.51
N ALA A 417 -19.31 4.32 18.46
CA ALA A 417 -20.20 4.85 17.44
C ALA A 417 -21.55 5.31 18.03
N ASP A 418 -22.08 4.55 19.00
CA ASP A 418 -23.32 4.88 19.71
C ASP A 418 -23.15 5.97 20.79
N HIS A 419 -21.91 6.26 21.21
CA HIS A 419 -21.59 7.15 22.33
C HIS A 419 -20.74 8.36 21.93
N ASN A 420 -21.00 8.93 20.75
CA ASN A 420 -20.28 10.11 20.24
C ASN A 420 -18.75 9.98 20.32
N ARG A 421 -18.24 8.79 19.98
CA ARG A 421 -16.81 8.43 19.94
C ARG A 421 -16.12 8.32 21.30
N SER A 422 -16.86 8.44 22.39
CA SER A 422 -16.37 8.09 23.72
C SER A 422 -16.21 6.59 23.83
N LEU A 423 -15.03 6.16 24.24
CA LEU A 423 -14.73 4.77 24.49
C LEU A 423 -15.36 4.33 25.82
N PRO A 424 -15.76 3.05 25.95
CA PRO A 424 -16.32 2.57 27.21
C PRO A 424 -15.31 2.75 28.35
N GLY A 425 -15.80 3.11 29.53
CA GLY A 425 -14.97 3.29 30.73
C GLY A 425 -14.34 1.99 31.23
N SER A 426 -14.86 0.84 30.80
CA SER A 426 -14.32 -0.48 31.08
C SER A 426 -14.89 -1.51 30.08
N LEU A 427 -14.28 -2.69 29.96
CA LEU A 427 -14.79 -3.73 29.04
C LEU A 427 -16.11 -4.33 29.52
N GLU A 428 -16.42 -4.24 30.82
CA GLU A 428 -17.65 -4.77 31.41
C GLU A 428 -18.91 -4.18 30.75
N LEU A 429 -18.86 -2.90 30.37
CA LEU A 429 -19.93 -2.20 29.67
C LEU A 429 -20.29 -2.83 28.31
N LEU A 430 -19.39 -3.60 27.71
CA LEU A 430 -19.65 -4.28 26.43
C LEU A 430 -20.52 -5.53 26.60
N PHE A 431 -20.53 -6.12 27.80
CA PHE A 431 -21.34 -7.30 28.12
C PHE A 431 -22.74 -6.93 28.62
N GLU A 432 -22.95 -5.66 29.01
CA GLU A 432 -24.23 -5.20 29.50
C GLU A 432 -25.32 -5.43 28.46
N ASN A 433 -26.31 -6.25 28.81
CA ASN A 433 -27.44 -6.64 27.97
C ASN A 433 -27.09 -7.43 26.70
N GLY A 434 -25.85 -7.92 26.57
CA GLY A 434 -25.41 -8.76 25.45
C GLY A 434 -25.37 -8.06 24.09
N LYS A 435 -25.42 -6.73 24.07
CA LYS A 435 -25.55 -5.94 22.82
C LYS A 435 -24.28 -5.96 21.97
N TYR A 436 -23.11 -5.83 22.59
CA TYR A 436 -21.82 -5.74 21.88
C TYR A 436 -20.99 -7.01 22.00
N LEU A 437 -20.99 -7.65 23.17
CA LEU A 437 -20.39 -8.95 23.45
C LEU A 437 -21.36 -9.77 24.32
N LYS A 438 -21.38 -11.10 24.19
CA LYS A 438 -22.35 -11.93 24.94
C LYS A 438 -21.90 -12.24 26.37
N GLY A 439 -20.60 -12.17 26.67
CA GLY A 439 -20.08 -12.42 28.00
C GLY A 439 -18.57 -12.20 28.13
N ALA A 440 -18.10 -12.17 29.39
CA ALA A 440 -16.71 -11.84 29.73
C ALA A 440 -15.66 -12.78 29.14
N ASP A 441 -16.02 -14.02 28.81
CA ASP A 441 -15.12 -14.99 28.18
C ASP A 441 -14.70 -14.57 26.77
N GLU A 442 -15.48 -13.70 26.10
CA GLU A 442 -15.12 -13.14 24.80
C GLU A 442 -13.95 -12.14 24.89
N ALA A 443 -13.67 -11.59 26.08
CA ALA A 443 -12.60 -10.62 26.33
C ALA A 443 -11.35 -11.20 27.02
N ARG A 444 -11.13 -12.51 26.88
CA ARG A 444 -9.97 -13.22 27.43
C ARG A 444 -9.05 -13.76 26.35
N SER A 445 -7.75 -13.67 26.61
CA SER A 445 -6.68 -14.26 25.81
C SER A 445 -6.91 -15.75 25.59
N VAL A 446 -6.81 -16.18 24.34
CA VAL A 446 -6.72 -17.59 23.95
C VAL A 446 -5.40 -18.20 24.40
N LEU A 447 -4.35 -17.39 24.54
CA LEU A 447 -3.00 -17.82 24.89
C LEU A 447 -2.82 -18.05 26.39
N SER A 448 -3.28 -17.11 27.22
CA SER A 448 -3.06 -17.13 28.66
C SER A 448 -4.32 -17.34 29.50
N GLY A 449 -5.52 -17.23 28.89
CA GLY A 449 -6.80 -17.25 29.60
C GLY A 449 -7.10 -15.99 30.43
N LYS A 450 -6.15 -15.03 30.47
CA LYS A 450 -6.30 -13.78 31.20
C LYS A 450 -7.15 -12.77 30.42
N PRO A 451 -7.80 -11.81 31.09
CA PRO A 451 -8.43 -10.67 30.41
C PRO A 451 -7.42 -9.87 29.59
N TYR A 452 -7.83 -9.34 28.43
CA TYR A 452 -7.00 -8.41 27.68
C TYR A 452 -6.81 -7.10 28.46
N VAL A 453 -5.66 -6.45 28.26
CA VAL A 453 -5.41 -5.13 28.83
C VAL A 453 -6.07 -4.09 27.93
N TYR A 454 -6.93 -3.27 28.54
CA TYR A 454 -7.66 -2.22 27.85
C TYR A 454 -7.18 -0.83 28.29
N PRO A 455 -6.04 -0.36 27.76
CA PRO A 455 -5.50 0.93 28.15
C PRO A 455 -6.35 2.09 27.63
N ALA A 456 -7.23 1.92 26.64
CA ALA A 456 -8.01 3.04 26.10
C ALA A 456 -9.32 3.35 26.85
N ALA A 457 -9.53 2.73 28.01
CA ALA A 457 -10.70 2.93 28.87
C ALA A 457 -11.00 4.42 29.12
N GLY A 458 -12.23 4.83 28.79
CA GLY A 458 -12.75 6.18 29.01
C GLY A 458 -12.13 7.27 28.13
N GLU A 459 -11.24 6.94 27.20
CA GLU A 459 -10.65 7.92 26.29
C GLU A 459 -11.61 8.23 25.12
N THR A 460 -11.26 9.21 24.29
CA THR A 460 -11.96 9.48 23.03
C THR A 460 -11.14 8.93 21.88
N LEU A 461 -11.79 8.26 20.92
CA LEU A 461 -11.09 7.79 19.73
C LEU A 461 -10.47 8.97 18.97
N PRO A 462 -9.20 8.88 18.54
CA PRO A 462 -8.58 9.94 17.75
C PRO A 462 -9.37 10.27 16.48
N GLU A 463 -9.51 11.55 16.18
CA GLU A 463 -10.29 12.05 15.04
C GLU A 463 -9.68 11.76 13.70
N LYS A 464 -8.35 11.77 13.63
CA LYS A 464 -7.62 11.56 12.40
C LYS A 464 -7.23 10.10 12.24
N SER A 465 -7.38 9.58 11.03
CA SER A 465 -7.08 8.18 10.70
C SER A 465 -5.65 7.79 11.05
N TYR A 466 -4.65 8.61 10.72
CA TYR A 466 -3.25 8.31 11.05
C TYR A 466 -3.00 8.18 12.56
N GLN A 467 -3.72 8.95 13.38
CA GLN A 467 -3.64 8.85 14.85
C GLN A 467 -4.30 7.56 15.33
N ARG A 468 -5.45 7.19 14.75
CA ARG A 468 -6.13 5.90 15.03
C ARG A 468 -5.24 4.70 14.73
N ASN A 469 -4.51 4.73 13.61
CA ASN A 469 -3.59 3.65 13.21
C ASN A 469 -2.45 3.43 14.21
N GLN A 470 -2.11 4.44 15.01
CA GLN A 470 -1.07 4.34 16.03
C GLN A 470 -1.65 4.11 17.42
N PHE A 471 -2.91 4.44 17.67
CA PHE A 471 -3.53 4.38 18.98
C PHE A 471 -3.82 2.94 19.44
N ILE A 472 -3.13 2.44 20.47
CA ILE A 472 -3.40 1.10 21.02
C ILE A 472 -4.72 1.15 21.79
N LEU A 473 -5.69 0.39 21.29
CA LEU A 473 -7.01 0.25 21.89
C LEU A 473 -6.98 -0.78 23.02
N LEU A 474 -6.50 -1.99 22.71
CA LEU A 474 -6.32 -3.11 23.64
C LEU A 474 -5.13 -3.99 23.23
N TYR A 475 -4.58 -4.76 24.17
CA TYR A 475 -3.51 -5.71 23.89
C TYR A 475 -3.52 -6.91 24.85
N ASP A 476 -2.88 -8.00 24.44
CA ASP A 476 -2.60 -9.16 25.30
C ASP A 476 -1.30 -8.92 26.09
N ASP A 477 -1.32 -9.09 27.42
CA ASP A 477 -0.15 -8.91 28.30
C ASP A 477 0.88 -10.05 28.18
N THR A 478 0.57 -11.06 27.37
CA THR A 478 1.47 -12.18 27.07
C THR A 478 2.46 -11.77 25.98
N GLU A 479 3.68 -11.41 26.37
CA GLU A 479 4.75 -11.10 25.42
C GLU A 479 5.19 -12.35 24.64
N GLN A 480 5.27 -12.23 23.32
CA GLN A 480 5.76 -13.25 22.40
C GLN A 480 6.88 -12.66 21.56
N ASP A 481 8.08 -13.23 21.69
CA ASP A 481 9.26 -12.83 20.92
C ASP A 481 9.55 -11.32 20.97
N GLY A 482 9.39 -10.71 22.16
CA GLY A 482 9.63 -9.28 22.38
C GLY A 482 8.49 -8.35 21.94
N SER A 483 7.33 -8.91 21.57
CA SER A 483 6.17 -8.18 21.05
C SER A 483 4.87 -8.56 21.77
N TYR A 484 3.90 -7.65 21.79
CA TYR A 484 2.53 -7.90 22.24
C TYR A 484 1.59 -7.92 21.03
N GLN A 485 0.54 -8.74 21.12
CA GLN A 485 -0.56 -8.68 20.16
C GLN A 485 -1.50 -7.54 20.56
N CYS A 486 -1.68 -6.57 19.66
CA CYS A 486 -2.43 -5.35 19.89
C CYS A 486 -3.58 -5.22 18.90
N VAL A 487 -4.58 -4.45 19.29
CA VAL A 487 -5.59 -3.88 18.37
C VAL A 487 -5.50 -2.38 18.43
N MET A 488 -5.51 -1.76 17.26
CA MET A 488 -5.35 -0.33 17.10
C MET A 488 -6.70 0.39 17.05
N GLY A 489 -6.64 1.71 17.14
CA GLY A 489 -7.78 2.63 17.06
C GLY A 489 -8.45 2.67 15.69
N ASP A 490 -7.97 1.90 14.72
CA ASP A 490 -8.61 1.63 13.43
C ASP A 490 -9.20 0.22 13.31
N GLY A 491 -9.09 -0.62 14.35
CA GLY A 491 -9.60 -1.98 14.41
C GLY A 491 -8.69 -3.05 13.84
N ARG A 492 -7.50 -2.70 13.34
CA ARG A 492 -6.53 -3.70 12.87
C ARG A 492 -5.84 -4.37 14.05
N GLY A 493 -5.65 -5.69 13.94
CA GLY A 493 -4.79 -6.47 14.81
C GLY A 493 -3.36 -6.50 14.29
N GLU A 494 -2.38 -6.27 15.15
CA GLU A 494 -0.96 -6.31 14.79
C GLU A 494 -0.06 -6.65 15.98
N SER A 495 1.12 -7.19 15.70
CA SER A 495 2.17 -7.37 16.72
C SER A 495 2.99 -6.09 16.87
N ARG A 496 3.09 -5.57 18.10
CA ARG A 496 3.88 -4.38 18.43
C ARG A 496 5.03 -4.74 19.37
N PRO A 497 6.28 -4.32 19.11
CA PRO A 497 7.37 -4.50 20.07
C PRO A 497 7.02 -3.92 21.43
N GLY A 498 7.38 -4.63 22.49
CA GLY A 498 7.02 -4.21 23.86
C GLY A 498 7.55 -2.82 24.22
N SER A 499 8.68 -2.41 23.65
CA SER A 499 9.21 -1.05 23.80
C SER A 499 8.27 0.03 23.26
N LYS A 500 7.59 -0.22 22.14
CA LYS A 500 6.66 0.73 21.51
C LYS A 500 5.33 0.81 22.22
N VAL A 501 4.84 -0.32 22.71
CA VAL A 501 3.66 -0.35 23.58
C VAL A 501 3.92 0.48 24.84
N ARG A 502 5.04 0.23 25.53
CA ARG A 502 5.43 1.01 26.72
C ARG A 502 5.62 2.50 26.44
N GLU A 503 6.32 2.84 25.35
CA GLU A 503 6.51 4.25 24.93
C GLU A 503 5.17 4.97 24.78
N GLN A 504 4.19 4.35 24.13
CA GLN A 504 2.89 4.96 23.94
C GLN A 504 2.07 5.06 25.23
N LEU A 505 2.05 4.01 26.06
CA LEU A 505 1.32 4.04 27.32
C LEU A 505 1.86 5.16 28.22
N LEU A 506 3.19 5.30 28.30
CA LEU A 506 3.85 6.39 29.01
C LEU A 506 3.45 7.77 28.47
N GLN A 507 3.38 7.95 27.14
CA GLN A 507 2.91 9.20 26.52
C GLN A 507 1.45 9.53 26.87
N ARG A 508 0.64 8.52 27.21
CA ARG A 508 -0.75 8.64 27.64
C ARG A 508 -0.91 8.67 29.16
N GLY A 509 0.18 8.63 29.92
CA GLY A 509 0.18 8.62 31.38
C GLY A 509 -0.32 7.30 31.99
N LYS A 510 -0.08 6.16 31.31
CA LYS A 510 -0.56 4.82 31.66
C LYS A 510 0.57 3.84 31.92
#